data_AF-A0AAU3VMY9-F1
#
_entry.id   AF-A0AAU3VMY9-F1
#
_cell.length_a   1.000
_cell.length_b   1.000
_cell.length_c   1.000
_cell.angle_alpha   90.00
_cell.angle_beta   90.00
_cell.angle_gamma   90.00
#
_symmetry.space_group_name_H-M   'P 1'
#
loop_
_entity.id
_entity.type
_entity.pdbx_description
1 polymer ?
#
loop_
_entity_poly.entity_id
_entity_poly.type
_entity_poly.pdbx_seq_one_letter_code
_entity_poly.pdbx_strand_id
1 'polypeptide(L)'
;MRKYGGMTAEERVAARRRRIMDAAIELFSTQGYGGTSMRAVLRHCHLPDRYFTESFASLDELLAAILEEIQQDEAARCRTALAAGGTRRDRARGMLDVLAGGVVDDPRKGRIKLVESLAGGPLAAAERRRGMRRLASLVESLLREDWAAAGTDVTAMAMAVVGGVNQILLNWVDGGLAFSREDFVDQALHFFDAVAAFGAGPPPEGR
;
A
#
# COMPACT_ATOMS: atom_id res chain seq x y z
N MET A 1 18.27 29.88 -19.45
CA MET A 1 17.17 28.91 -19.66
C MET A 1 15.85 29.67 -19.66
N ARG A 2 15.12 29.71 -20.77
CA ARG A 2 14.04 30.68 -21.00
C ARG A 2 12.71 30.18 -20.41
N LYS A 3 12.19 30.91 -19.40
CA LYS A 3 10.86 30.71 -18.79
C LYS A 3 9.77 31.09 -19.80
N TYR A 4 9.07 30.11 -20.37
CA TYR A 4 7.78 30.34 -21.01
C TYR A 4 6.71 29.92 -19.99
N GLY A 5 5.89 30.88 -19.53
CA GLY A 5 4.82 30.64 -18.54
C GLY A 5 5.28 30.48 -17.08
N GLY A 6 6.50 30.91 -16.73
CA GLY A 6 6.99 30.89 -15.34
C GLY A 6 7.65 29.57 -14.88
N MET A 7 7.35 28.45 -15.54
CA MET A 7 7.87 27.12 -15.17
C MET A 7 9.20 26.76 -15.88
N THR A 8 10.08 26.04 -15.19
CA THR A 8 11.30 25.43 -15.74
C THR A 8 10.96 24.24 -16.67
N ALA A 9 11.95 23.74 -17.42
CA ALA A 9 11.74 22.57 -18.27
C ALA A 9 11.39 21.32 -17.44
N GLU A 10 12.07 21.14 -16.30
CA GLU A 10 11.86 20.04 -15.36
C GLU A 10 10.48 20.09 -14.73
N GLU A 11 10.04 21.27 -14.27
CA GLU A 11 8.69 21.45 -13.70
C GLU A 11 7.60 21.08 -14.72
N ARG A 12 7.80 21.41 -16.00
CA ARG A 12 6.87 21.01 -17.06
C ARG A 12 6.85 19.49 -17.28
N VAL A 13 7.99 18.81 -17.17
CA VAL A 13 8.07 17.34 -17.28
C VAL A 13 7.35 16.71 -16.09
N ALA A 14 7.62 17.18 -14.86
CA ALA A 14 6.96 16.69 -13.66
C ALA A 14 5.43 16.89 -13.70
N ALA A 15 4.96 18.05 -14.15
CA ALA A 15 3.54 18.34 -14.29
C ALA A 15 2.85 17.40 -15.31
N ARG A 16 3.52 17.08 -16.43
CA ARG A 16 3.00 16.10 -17.40
C ARG A 16 2.98 14.69 -16.84
N ARG A 17 4.07 14.25 -16.20
CA ARG A 17 4.14 12.95 -15.52
C ARG A 17 2.99 12.81 -14.53
N ARG A 18 2.69 13.88 -13.77
CA ARG A 18 1.58 13.88 -12.84
C ARG A 18 0.22 13.74 -13.50
N ARG A 19 -0.07 14.52 -14.55
CA ARG A 19 -1.31 14.37 -15.33
C ARG A 19 -1.51 12.96 -15.90
N ILE A 20 -0.43 12.30 -16.33
CA ILE A 20 -0.48 10.91 -16.80
C ILE A 20 -0.85 9.95 -15.65
N MET A 21 -0.22 10.12 -14.48
CA MET A 21 -0.51 9.30 -13.30
C MET A 21 -1.94 9.50 -12.79
N ASP A 22 -2.42 10.74 -12.70
CA ASP A 22 -3.79 11.04 -12.27
C ASP A 22 -4.82 10.42 -13.22
N ALA A 23 -4.62 10.56 -14.53
CA ALA A 23 -5.50 9.94 -15.52
C ALA A 23 -5.48 8.39 -15.45
N ALA A 24 -4.32 7.79 -15.18
CA ALA A 24 -4.22 6.36 -15.00
C ALA A 24 -4.90 5.89 -13.70
N ILE A 25 -4.86 6.67 -12.62
CA ILE A 25 -5.60 6.36 -11.39
C ILE A 25 -7.11 6.28 -11.66
N GLU A 26 -7.67 7.25 -12.39
CA GLU A 26 -9.09 7.22 -12.77
C GLU A 26 -9.42 6.01 -13.64
N LEU A 27 -8.61 5.72 -14.67
CA LEU A 27 -8.88 4.63 -15.60
C LEU A 27 -8.70 3.26 -14.95
N PHE A 28 -7.64 3.04 -14.17
CA PHE A 28 -7.43 1.77 -13.48
C PHE A 28 -8.53 1.48 -12.46
N SER A 29 -9.01 2.50 -11.75
CA SER A 29 -10.07 2.30 -10.76
C SER A 29 -11.46 2.09 -11.35
N THR A 30 -11.72 2.54 -12.58
CA THR A 30 -13.03 2.45 -13.23
C THR A 30 -13.13 1.33 -14.28
N GLN A 31 -12.06 1.08 -15.02
CA GLN A 31 -12.02 0.12 -16.14
C GLN A 31 -11.10 -1.08 -15.86
N GLY A 32 -10.36 -1.04 -14.75
CA GLY A 32 -9.33 -2.02 -14.42
C GLY A 32 -8.03 -1.80 -15.22
N TYR A 33 -6.94 -2.36 -14.72
CA TYR A 33 -5.64 -2.32 -15.39
C TYR A 33 -5.69 -3.03 -16.74
N GLY A 34 -6.28 -4.24 -16.80
CA GLY A 34 -6.40 -5.02 -18.04
C GLY A 34 -7.28 -4.38 -19.11
N GLY A 35 -8.23 -3.52 -18.71
CA GLY A 35 -9.07 -2.75 -19.64
C GLY A 35 -8.43 -1.43 -20.11
N THR A 36 -7.29 -1.04 -19.53
CA THR A 36 -6.65 0.25 -19.79
C THR A 36 -5.51 0.11 -20.80
N SER A 37 -5.34 1.11 -21.67
CA SER A 37 -4.20 1.21 -22.59
C SER A 37 -3.48 2.54 -22.46
N MET A 38 -2.20 2.59 -22.85
CA MET A 38 -1.42 3.84 -22.90
C MET A 38 -2.14 4.94 -23.70
N ARG A 39 -2.74 4.58 -24.84
CA ARG A 39 -3.52 5.51 -25.67
C ARG A 39 -4.77 6.02 -24.96
N ALA A 40 -5.43 5.19 -24.14
CA ALA A 40 -6.57 5.63 -23.34
C ALA A 40 -6.15 6.64 -22.28
N VAL A 41 -5.04 6.39 -21.56
CA VAL A 41 -4.48 7.32 -20.57
C VAL A 41 -4.15 8.68 -21.19
N LEU A 42 -3.44 8.68 -22.32
CA LEU A 42 -3.06 9.90 -23.03
C LEU A 42 -4.26 10.71 -23.54
N ARG A 43 -5.28 10.03 -24.09
CA ARG A 43 -6.53 10.68 -24.48
C ARG A 43 -7.23 11.29 -23.28
N HIS A 44 -7.28 10.58 -22.15
CA HIS A 44 -7.95 11.05 -20.94
C HIS A 44 -7.28 12.29 -20.34
N CYS A 45 -5.95 12.38 -20.36
CA CYS A 45 -5.23 13.56 -19.91
C CYS A 45 -4.97 14.62 -21.00
N HIS A 46 -5.49 14.44 -22.23
CA HIS A 46 -5.30 15.35 -23.37
C HIS A 46 -3.81 15.64 -23.68
N LEU A 47 -2.96 14.61 -23.69
CA LEU A 47 -1.54 14.72 -24.03
C LEU A 47 -1.21 13.94 -25.32
N PRO A 48 -0.39 14.50 -26.22
CA PRO A 48 0.19 13.79 -27.36
C PRO A 48 1.01 12.55 -26.97
N ASP A 49 1.05 11.55 -27.86
CA ASP A 49 1.70 10.25 -27.65
C ASP A 49 3.16 10.33 -27.18
N ARG A 50 3.94 11.27 -27.73
CA ARG A 50 5.35 11.48 -27.36
C ARG A 50 5.58 11.72 -25.87
N TYR A 51 4.59 12.25 -25.16
CA TYR A 51 4.73 12.58 -23.74
C TYR A 51 4.63 11.36 -22.82
N PHE A 52 4.03 10.26 -23.29
CA PHE A 52 4.04 9.03 -22.51
C PHE A 52 5.46 8.51 -22.40
N THR A 53 6.14 8.33 -23.52
CA THR A 53 7.51 7.79 -23.57
C THR A 53 8.55 8.70 -22.91
N GLU A 54 8.27 10.01 -22.78
CA GLU A 54 9.08 10.92 -21.95
C GLU A 54 8.98 10.62 -20.45
N SER A 55 7.89 9.98 -20.00
CA SER A 55 7.58 9.75 -18.57
C SER A 55 7.62 8.29 -18.15
N PHE A 56 7.20 7.37 -19.03
CA PHE A 56 7.02 5.95 -18.77
C PHE A 56 7.26 5.15 -20.06
N ALA A 57 7.96 4.04 -19.96
CA ALA A 57 8.19 3.09 -21.05
C ALA A 57 7.01 2.14 -21.26
N SER A 58 6.17 1.91 -20.24
CA SER A 58 5.03 0.99 -20.33
C SER A 58 3.90 1.31 -19.35
N LEU A 59 2.75 0.68 -19.55
CA LEU A 59 1.64 0.72 -18.59
C LEU A 59 2.00 0.04 -17.26
N ASP A 60 2.84 -0.99 -17.31
CA ASP A 60 3.33 -1.70 -16.12
C ASP A 60 4.23 -0.80 -15.26
N GLU A 61 5.13 -0.03 -15.88
CA GLU A 61 5.95 0.96 -15.18
C GLU A 61 5.09 2.09 -14.59
N LEU A 62 4.06 2.53 -15.32
CA LEU A 62 3.12 3.52 -14.82
C LEU A 62 2.37 3.02 -13.58
N LEU A 63 1.86 1.78 -13.62
CA LEU A 63 1.24 1.15 -12.46
C LEU A 63 2.22 1.02 -11.29
N ALA A 64 3.45 0.56 -11.55
CA ALA A 64 4.50 0.43 -10.54
C ALA A 64 4.81 1.77 -9.85
N ALA A 65 4.89 2.87 -10.61
CA ALA A 65 5.14 4.20 -10.06
C ALA A 65 3.96 4.71 -9.20
N ILE A 66 2.71 4.45 -9.61
CA ILE A 66 1.53 4.79 -8.82
C ILE A 66 1.51 3.97 -7.51
N LEU A 67 1.81 2.67 -7.60
CA LEU A 67 1.92 1.78 -6.46
C LEU A 67 3.01 2.23 -5.48
N GLU A 68 4.17 2.63 -5.99
CA GLU A 68 5.24 3.18 -5.17
C GLU A 68 4.77 4.41 -4.39
N GLU A 69 4.16 5.39 -5.06
CA GLU A 69 3.66 6.61 -4.41
C GLU A 69 2.66 6.30 -3.29
N ILE A 70 1.67 5.45 -3.56
CA ILE A 70 0.66 5.03 -2.58
C ILE A 70 1.32 4.35 -1.38
N GLN A 71 2.25 3.41 -1.63
CA GLN A 71 2.88 2.63 -0.57
C GLN A 71 3.88 3.46 0.26
N GLN A 72 4.56 4.44 -0.32
CA GLN A 72 5.47 5.31 0.41
C GLN A 72 4.73 6.24 1.35
N ASP A 73 3.63 6.84 0.88
CA ASP A 73 2.72 7.66 1.68
C ASP A 73 2.10 6.85 2.83
N GLU A 74 1.56 5.67 2.52
CA GLU A 74 1.03 4.75 3.53
C GLU A 74 2.09 4.35 4.57
N ALA A 75 3.29 3.94 4.13
CA ALA A 75 4.36 3.56 5.04
C ALA A 75 4.83 4.74 5.90
N ALA A 76 4.79 5.96 5.39
CA ALA A 76 5.10 7.16 6.17
C ALA A 76 4.07 7.37 7.28
N ARG A 77 2.77 7.29 6.96
CA ARG A 77 1.70 7.38 7.96
C ARG A 77 1.77 6.26 9.00
N CYS A 78 2.08 5.02 8.59
CA CYS A 78 2.29 3.91 9.52
C CYS A 78 3.48 4.17 10.47
N ARG A 79 4.59 4.75 9.98
CA ARG A 79 5.72 5.14 10.84
C ARG A 79 5.31 6.22 11.85
N THR A 80 4.49 7.19 11.44
CA THR A 80 3.93 8.20 12.35
C THR A 80 3.05 7.55 13.43
N ALA A 81 2.19 6.61 13.05
CA ALA A 81 1.37 5.87 14.01
C ALA A 81 2.20 5.06 15.02
N LEU A 82 3.28 4.41 14.57
CA LEU A 82 4.23 3.72 15.45
C LEU A 82 4.92 4.67 16.44
N ALA A 83 5.29 5.87 15.97
CA ALA A 83 6.00 6.86 16.77
C ALA A 83 5.11 7.61 17.79
N ALA A 84 3.77 7.46 17.71
CA ALA A 84 2.83 8.14 18.59
C ALA A 84 2.88 7.64 20.06
N GLY A 85 3.59 6.55 20.35
CA GLY A 85 3.71 5.96 21.68
C GLY A 85 2.51 5.08 22.05
N GLY A 86 2.34 4.79 23.35
CA GLY A 86 1.30 3.90 23.85
C GLY A 86 1.69 2.41 23.85
N THR A 87 0.71 1.55 24.08
CA THR A 87 0.95 0.10 24.12
C THR A 87 1.28 -0.43 22.72
N ARG A 88 1.83 -1.66 22.62
CA ARG A 88 2.00 -2.34 21.33
C ARG A 88 0.69 -2.41 20.55
N ARG A 89 -0.41 -2.67 21.26
CA ARG A 89 -1.76 -2.76 20.70
C ARG A 89 -2.22 -1.42 20.12
N ASP A 90 -1.99 -0.31 20.82
CA ASP A 90 -2.38 1.02 20.33
C ASP A 90 -1.63 1.39 19.04
N ARG A 91 -0.33 1.09 18.99
CA ARG A 91 0.50 1.29 17.80
C ARG A 91 0.05 0.42 16.62
N ALA A 92 -0.28 -0.85 16.87
CA ALA A 92 -0.84 -1.75 15.86
C ALA A 92 -2.19 -1.24 15.33
N ARG A 93 -3.10 -0.79 16.23
CA ARG A 93 -4.38 -0.19 15.86
C ARG A 93 -4.19 1.04 14.97
N GLY A 94 -3.26 1.93 15.33
CA GLY A 94 -2.94 3.12 14.54
C GLY A 94 -2.43 2.79 13.12
N MET A 95 -1.62 1.74 12.97
CA MET A 95 -1.23 1.26 11.63
C MET A 95 -2.43 0.71 10.84
N LEU A 96 -3.30 -0.06 11.48
CA LEU A 96 -4.51 -0.61 10.84
C LEU A 96 -5.47 0.50 10.42
N ASP A 97 -5.62 1.55 11.22
CA ASP A 97 -6.39 2.74 10.88
C ASP A 97 -5.88 3.44 9.62
N VAL A 98 -4.55 3.52 9.46
CA VAL A 98 -3.93 4.06 8.23
C VAL A 98 -4.29 3.20 7.01
N LEU A 99 -4.23 1.87 7.14
CA LEU A 99 -4.60 0.97 6.05
C LEU A 99 -6.08 1.07 5.69
N ALA A 100 -6.95 1.18 6.70
CA ALA A 100 -8.39 1.33 6.51
C ALA A 100 -8.73 2.66 5.82
N GLY A 101 -8.08 3.76 6.23
CA GLY A 101 -8.22 5.06 5.57
C GLY A 101 -7.79 5.02 4.10
N GLY A 102 -6.77 4.23 3.74
CA GLY A 102 -6.37 4.03 2.35
C GLY A 102 -7.45 3.40 1.45
N VAL A 103 -8.44 2.71 2.03
CA VAL A 103 -9.60 2.17 1.30
C VAL A 103 -10.78 3.13 1.30
N VAL A 104 -11.02 3.82 2.41
CA VAL A 104 -12.21 4.66 2.59
C VAL A 104 -12.03 6.08 2.05
N ASP A 105 -10.86 6.69 2.27
CA ASP A 105 -10.62 8.10 1.97
C ASP A 105 -10.40 8.35 0.46
N ASP A 106 -9.72 7.42 -0.22
CA ASP A 106 -9.63 7.39 -1.68
C ASP A 106 -9.76 5.93 -2.20
N PRO A 107 -10.99 5.45 -2.44
CA PRO A 107 -11.26 4.08 -2.87
C PRO A 107 -10.53 3.68 -4.15
N ARG A 108 -10.19 4.65 -5.01
CA ARG A 108 -9.47 4.41 -6.26
C ARG A 108 -8.05 3.92 -5.98
N LYS A 109 -7.36 4.58 -5.05
CA LYS A 109 -6.00 4.19 -4.61
C LYS A 109 -6.02 2.85 -3.88
N GLY A 110 -7.02 2.62 -3.02
CA GLY A 110 -7.24 1.34 -2.36
C GLY A 110 -7.40 0.19 -3.37
N ARG A 111 -8.29 0.36 -4.36
CA ARG A 111 -8.50 -0.61 -5.44
C ARG A 111 -7.23 -0.85 -6.27
N ILE A 112 -6.49 0.19 -6.63
CA ILE A 112 -5.24 0.04 -7.38
C ILE A 112 -4.22 -0.78 -6.60
N LYS A 113 -4.02 -0.45 -5.32
CA LYS A 113 -3.07 -1.13 -4.45
C LYS A 113 -3.44 -2.60 -4.24
N LEU A 114 -4.71 -2.89 -3.96
CA LEU A 114 -5.16 -4.21 -3.53
C LEU A 114 -5.54 -5.14 -4.68
N VAL A 115 -6.24 -4.61 -5.69
CA VAL A 115 -6.84 -5.39 -6.79
C VAL A 115 -5.99 -5.27 -8.06
N GLU A 116 -5.83 -4.05 -8.59
CA GLU A 116 -5.21 -3.86 -9.91
C GLU A 116 -3.71 -4.23 -9.92
N SER A 117 -3.04 -4.10 -8.77
CA SER A 117 -1.65 -4.54 -8.60
C SER A 117 -1.42 -6.04 -8.84
N LEU A 118 -2.48 -6.87 -8.75
CA LEU A 118 -2.43 -8.30 -9.03
C LEU A 118 -2.46 -8.62 -10.52
N ALA A 119 -3.06 -7.73 -11.33
CA ALA A 119 -3.14 -7.86 -12.78
C ALA A 119 -1.94 -7.21 -13.51
N GLY A 120 -1.11 -6.46 -12.78
CA GLY A 120 0.08 -5.81 -13.29
C GLY A 120 1.14 -6.77 -13.82
N GLY A 121 2.11 -6.23 -14.55
CA GLY A 121 3.27 -6.97 -15.04
C GLY A 121 4.39 -7.11 -13.99
N PRO A 122 5.59 -7.54 -14.41
CA PRO A 122 6.71 -7.80 -13.52
C PRO A 122 7.14 -6.60 -12.65
N LEU A 123 7.04 -5.37 -13.16
CA LEU A 123 7.42 -4.16 -12.43
C LEU A 123 6.41 -3.87 -11.31
N ALA A 124 5.12 -3.85 -11.62
CA ALA A 124 4.07 -3.66 -10.61
C ALA A 124 4.10 -4.77 -9.56
N ALA A 125 4.33 -6.02 -9.97
CA ALA A 125 4.48 -7.15 -9.05
C ALA A 125 5.70 -7.01 -8.14
N ALA A 126 6.83 -6.50 -8.65
CA ALA A 126 8.02 -6.22 -7.84
C ALA A 126 7.75 -5.12 -6.81
N GLU A 127 7.11 -4.02 -7.21
CA GLU A 127 6.76 -2.93 -6.29
C GLU A 127 5.74 -3.36 -5.25
N ARG A 128 4.72 -4.14 -5.63
CA ARG A 128 3.80 -4.77 -4.68
C ARG A 128 4.56 -5.58 -3.61
N ARG A 129 5.53 -6.40 -4.00
CA ARG A 129 6.36 -7.18 -3.06
C ARG A 129 7.23 -6.27 -2.18
N ARG A 130 7.78 -5.16 -2.70
CA ARG A 130 8.53 -4.19 -1.90
C ARG A 130 7.65 -3.54 -0.84
N GLY A 131 6.42 -3.16 -1.17
CA GLY A 131 5.43 -2.64 -0.22
C GLY A 131 5.13 -3.58 0.93
N MET A 132 4.81 -4.82 0.61
CA MET A 132 4.53 -5.84 1.63
C MET A 132 5.72 -6.01 2.58
N ARG A 133 6.94 -6.09 2.04
CA ARG A 133 8.17 -6.17 2.87
C ARG A 133 8.38 -4.94 3.73
N ARG A 134 8.09 -3.74 3.21
CA ARG A 134 8.22 -2.48 3.95
C ARG A 134 7.27 -2.45 5.14
N LEU A 135 6.01 -2.85 4.96
CA LEU A 135 5.06 -2.97 6.06
C LEU A 135 5.45 -4.09 7.03
N ALA A 136 5.97 -5.22 6.53
CA ALA A 136 6.41 -6.32 7.39
C ALA A 136 7.56 -5.91 8.31
N SER A 137 8.51 -5.11 7.84
CA SER A 137 9.56 -4.54 8.70
C SER A 137 8.99 -3.67 9.84
N LEU A 138 7.90 -2.94 9.57
CA LEU A 138 7.21 -2.16 10.62
C LEU A 138 6.50 -3.09 11.62
N VAL A 139 5.77 -4.10 11.14
CA VAL A 139 5.11 -5.10 12.00
C VAL A 139 6.12 -5.91 12.81
N GLU A 140 7.27 -6.25 12.23
CA GLU A 140 8.34 -6.97 12.91
C GLU A 140 8.83 -6.21 14.15
N SER A 141 8.92 -4.88 14.06
CA SER A 141 9.29 -4.04 15.21
C SER A 141 8.28 -4.13 16.37
N LEU A 142 6.99 -4.34 16.07
CA LEU A 142 5.96 -4.56 17.08
C LEU A 142 6.03 -5.99 17.66
N LEU A 143 6.28 -7.00 16.83
CA LEU A 143 6.33 -8.40 17.28
C LEU A 143 7.55 -8.67 18.16
N ARG A 144 8.72 -8.09 17.85
CA ARG A 144 9.96 -8.32 18.59
C ARG A 144 9.95 -7.86 20.05
N GLU A 145 9.00 -7.02 20.46
CA GLU A 145 8.95 -6.48 21.84
C GLU A 145 8.95 -7.58 22.92
N ASP A 146 8.26 -8.70 22.69
CA ASP A 146 8.15 -9.81 23.66
C ASP A 146 8.40 -11.20 23.03
N TRP A 147 8.99 -11.27 21.83
CA TRP A 147 9.08 -12.54 21.11
C TRP A 147 10.15 -13.46 21.72
N ALA A 148 9.72 -14.52 22.39
CA ALA A 148 10.59 -15.50 23.04
C ALA A 148 10.40 -16.94 22.50
N ALA A 149 9.45 -17.16 21.59
CA ALA A 149 9.16 -18.49 21.05
C ALA A 149 10.34 -19.07 20.25
N ALA A 150 10.99 -20.10 20.81
CA ALA A 150 12.11 -20.80 20.20
C ALA A 150 11.74 -21.39 18.81
N GLY A 151 12.67 -21.32 17.87
CA GLY A 151 12.51 -21.90 16.53
C GLY A 151 11.60 -21.13 15.57
N THR A 152 11.11 -19.94 15.95
CA THR A 152 10.25 -19.11 15.09
C THR A 152 11.02 -17.95 14.46
N ASP A 153 10.80 -17.72 13.15
CA ASP A 153 11.31 -16.54 12.45
C ASP A 153 10.30 -15.39 12.52
N VAL A 154 10.62 -14.36 13.31
CA VAL A 154 9.76 -13.18 13.51
C VAL A 154 9.52 -12.42 12.20
N THR A 155 10.50 -12.42 11.28
CA THR A 155 10.36 -11.82 9.95
C THR A 155 9.28 -12.55 9.16
N ALA A 156 9.32 -13.89 9.19
CA ALA A 156 8.30 -14.71 8.53
C ALA A 156 6.91 -14.49 9.13
N MET A 157 6.80 -14.36 10.46
CA MET A 157 5.55 -14.05 11.14
C MET A 157 5.03 -12.66 10.78
N ALA A 158 5.88 -11.64 10.75
CA ALA A 158 5.51 -10.30 10.33
C ALA A 158 5.02 -10.26 8.87
N MET A 159 5.68 -11.00 7.98
CA MET A 159 5.23 -11.19 6.59
C MET A 159 3.87 -11.89 6.51
N ALA A 160 3.62 -12.90 7.35
CA ALA A 160 2.35 -13.60 7.43
C ALA A 160 1.22 -12.68 7.95
N VAL A 161 1.49 -11.86 8.97
CA VAL A 161 0.55 -10.86 9.47
C VAL A 161 0.18 -9.87 8.37
N VAL A 162 1.16 -9.30 7.68
CA VAL A 162 0.91 -8.37 6.55
C VAL A 162 0.12 -9.05 5.44
N GLY A 163 0.45 -10.31 5.11
CA GLY A 163 -0.30 -11.10 4.14
C GLY A 163 -1.76 -11.30 4.54
N GLY A 164 -2.02 -11.71 5.78
CA GLY A 164 -3.37 -11.92 6.31
C GLY A 164 -4.19 -10.64 6.34
N VAL A 165 -3.64 -9.54 6.87
CA VAL A 165 -4.31 -8.23 6.88
C VAL A 165 -4.59 -7.73 5.46
N ASN A 166 -3.64 -7.89 4.53
CA ASN A 166 -3.87 -7.56 3.12
C ASN A 166 -5.00 -8.40 2.51
N GLN A 167 -5.13 -9.67 2.91
CA GLN A 167 -6.20 -10.54 2.43
C GLN A 167 -7.57 -10.14 3.00
N ILE A 168 -7.64 -9.68 4.25
CA ILE A 168 -8.88 -9.12 4.83
C ILE A 168 -9.28 -7.85 4.07
N LEU A 169 -8.34 -6.93 3.83
CA LEU A 169 -8.59 -5.70 3.03
C LEU A 169 -9.10 -6.02 1.63
N LEU A 170 -8.49 -6.98 0.93
CA LEU A 170 -8.90 -7.39 -0.40
C LEU A 170 -10.36 -7.88 -0.40
N ASN A 171 -10.70 -8.79 0.51
CA ASN A 171 -12.07 -9.31 0.61
C ASN A 171 -13.09 -8.23 1.01
N TRP A 172 -12.67 -7.23 1.80
CA TRP A 172 -13.53 -6.09 2.10
C TRP A 172 -13.81 -5.24 0.85
N VAL A 173 -12.76 -4.88 0.09
CA VAL A 173 -12.88 -4.07 -1.13
C VAL A 173 -13.69 -4.79 -2.22
N ASP A 174 -13.55 -6.10 -2.34
CA ASP A 174 -14.29 -6.91 -3.33
C ASP A 174 -15.70 -7.30 -2.86
N GLY A 175 -16.12 -6.86 -1.65
CA GLY A 175 -17.45 -7.14 -1.10
C GLY A 175 -17.65 -8.56 -0.56
N GLY A 176 -16.59 -9.36 -0.48
CA GLY A 176 -16.59 -10.67 0.19
C GLY A 176 -16.72 -10.58 1.72
N LEU A 177 -16.34 -9.44 2.30
CA LEU A 177 -16.60 -9.08 3.70
C LEU A 177 -17.36 -7.75 3.75
N ALA A 178 -18.56 -7.77 4.33
CA ALA A 178 -19.37 -6.57 4.55
C ALA A 178 -18.93 -5.84 5.82
N PHE A 179 -17.77 -5.19 5.77
CA PHE A 179 -17.16 -4.49 6.90
C PHE A 179 -17.36 -2.98 6.82
N SER A 180 -17.49 -2.35 7.98
CA SER A 180 -17.16 -0.94 8.18
C SER A 180 -15.65 -0.76 8.38
N ARG A 181 -15.21 0.51 8.44
CA ARG A 181 -13.83 0.83 8.84
C ARG A 181 -13.47 0.23 10.21
N GLU A 182 -14.38 0.31 11.16
CA GLU A 182 -14.18 -0.18 12.53
C GLU A 182 -14.11 -1.71 12.56
N ASP A 183 -15.01 -2.40 11.84
CA ASP A 183 -14.98 -3.86 11.72
C ASP A 183 -13.64 -4.34 11.19
N PHE A 184 -13.12 -3.71 10.12
CA PHE A 184 -11.81 -4.06 9.57
C PHE A 184 -10.69 -3.90 10.62
N VAL A 185 -10.63 -2.75 11.28
CA VAL A 185 -9.59 -2.47 12.28
C VAL A 185 -9.66 -3.48 13.41
N ASP A 186 -10.84 -3.78 13.93
CA ASP A 186 -11.01 -4.71 15.04
C ASP A 186 -10.64 -6.15 14.65
N GLN A 187 -11.09 -6.63 13.49
CA GLN A 187 -10.77 -7.99 13.02
C GLN A 187 -9.27 -8.16 12.72
N ALA A 188 -8.65 -7.18 12.07
CA ALA A 188 -7.22 -7.21 11.79
C ALA A 188 -6.39 -7.12 13.09
N LEU A 189 -6.89 -6.38 14.09
CA LEU A 189 -6.23 -6.26 15.39
C LEU A 189 -6.32 -7.57 16.19
N HIS A 190 -7.47 -8.26 16.18
CA HIS A 190 -7.59 -9.60 16.77
C HIS A 190 -6.61 -10.60 16.13
N PHE A 191 -6.45 -10.55 14.81
CA PHE A 191 -5.48 -11.39 14.12
C PHE A 191 -4.04 -11.07 14.54
N PHE A 192 -3.69 -9.79 14.63
CA PHE A 192 -2.38 -9.36 15.14
C PHE A 192 -2.14 -9.84 16.58
N ASP A 193 -3.10 -9.69 17.49
CA ASP A 193 -2.97 -10.15 18.88
C ASP A 193 -2.74 -11.65 18.96
N ALA A 194 -3.47 -12.43 18.17
CA ALA A 194 -3.34 -13.88 18.18
C ALA A 194 -1.90 -14.30 17.83
N VAL A 195 -1.29 -13.64 16.85
CA VAL A 195 0.12 -13.86 16.48
C VAL A 195 1.07 -13.35 17.55
N ALA A 196 0.84 -12.14 18.08
CA ALA A 196 1.70 -11.54 19.09
C ALA A 196 1.69 -12.31 20.42
N ALA A 197 0.54 -12.81 20.85
CA ALA A 197 0.38 -13.60 22.06
C ALA A 197 1.07 -14.96 21.95
N PHE A 198 1.05 -15.60 20.78
CA PHE A 198 1.77 -16.85 20.54
C PHE A 198 3.29 -16.68 20.76
N GLY A 199 3.84 -15.55 20.32
CA GLY A 199 5.26 -15.24 20.43
C GLY A 199 5.78 -15.00 21.85
N ALA A 200 4.90 -14.60 22.78
CA ALA A 200 5.27 -14.23 24.15
C ALA A 200 5.79 -15.41 25.01
N GLY A 201 5.57 -16.65 24.56
CA GLY A 201 5.90 -17.86 25.33
C GLY A 201 4.98 -18.05 26.55
N PRO A 202 5.08 -19.19 27.26
CA PRO A 202 4.40 -19.34 28.54
C PRO A 202 4.95 -18.34 29.57
N PRO A 203 4.13 -17.83 30.50
CA PRO A 203 4.63 -16.99 31.58
C PRO A 203 5.73 -17.72 32.35
N PRO A 204 6.76 -17.02 32.86
CA PRO A 204 7.81 -17.67 33.64
C PRO A 204 7.19 -18.39 34.83
N GLU A 205 7.49 -19.69 34.98
CA GLU A 205 7.08 -20.46 36.14
C GLU A 205 7.65 -19.78 37.39
N GLY A 206 6.75 -19.28 38.25
CA GLY A 206 7.11 -18.53 39.45
C GLY A 206 8.09 -19.30 40.33
N ARG A 207 9.18 -18.63 40.73
CA ARG A 207 10.06 -19.04 41.83
C ARG A 207 9.81 -18.18 43.05
#